data_AF-A0A957YHU1-F1
#
_entry.id   AF-A0A957YHU1-F1
#
_cell.length_a   1.000
_cell.length_b   1.000
_cell.length_c   1.000
_cell.angle_alpha   90.00
_cell.angle_beta   90.00
_cell.angle_gamma   90.00
#
_symmetry.space_group_name_H-M   'P 1'
#
loop_
_entity.id
_entity.type
_entity.pdbx_description
1 polymer ?
#
loop_
_entity_poly.entity_id
_entity_poly.type
_entity_poly.pdbx_seq_one_letter_code
_entity_poly.pdbx_strand_id
1 'polypeptide(L)'
;MSIIAGIDVGNSTTEVAIAEISSAGSKPHFLGSSRVSTTGIKGTLSNIPGIVYGLEDAAKAAGIEVSDINLALLNEATPVIGDIAMETITETIITESTMIGHNPGSPGGIGIGVGVTTHINDLINVKRGEKIIVIVPKGHDFEIAASMIRRALEFGVDVQGGIIQSDDGVLIANRIPKILPFVDEVQLIDHVPLNMLAAVEVAAKGQVIRQLSNPYG
;
A
#
# COMPACT_ATOMS: atom_id res chain seq x y z
N MET A 1 -19.89 -13.19 -56.92
CA MET A 1 -18.93 -12.77 -55.90
C MET A 1 -19.66 -11.85 -54.94
N SER A 2 -19.60 -12.18 -53.65
CA SER A 2 -20.21 -11.40 -52.59
C SER A 2 -19.23 -11.24 -51.44
N ILE A 3 -19.00 -10.02 -50.99
CA ILE A 3 -18.17 -9.71 -49.82
C ILE A 3 -19.10 -9.63 -48.61
N ILE A 4 -18.77 -10.39 -47.58
CA ILE A 4 -19.56 -10.50 -46.34
C ILE A 4 -18.68 -10.12 -45.15
N ALA A 5 -19.22 -9.31 -44.25
CA ALA A 5 -18.62 -9.00 -42.96
C ALA A 5 -19.36 -9.72 -41.83
N GLY A 6 -18.67 -10.49 -41.00
CA GLY A 6 -19.16 -10.97 -39.71
C GLY A 6 -18.72 -10.01 -38.60
N ILE A 7 -19.65 -9.60 -37.75
CA ILE A 7 -19.43 -8.62 -36.67
C ILE A 7 -19.84 -9.28 -35.36
N ASP A 8 -18.90 -9.39 -34.41
CA ASP A 8 -19.18 -9.86 -33.04
C ASP A 8 -19.00 -8.73 -32.04
N VAL A 9 -20.07 -8.40 -31.31
CA VAL A 9 -20.03 -7.37 -30.26
C VAL A 9 -19.88 -8.06 -28.91
N GLY A 10 -18.65 -8.10 -28.39
CA GLY A 10 -18.31 -8.55 -27.05
C GLY A 10 -18.51 -7.47 -25.98
N ASN A 11 -18.36 -7.85 -24.70
CA ASN A 11 -18.43 -6.89 -23.59
C ASN A 11 -17.28 -5.88 -23.63
N SER A 12 -16.11 -6.34 -24.06
CA SER A 12 -14.88 -5.53 -24.07
C SER A 12 -14.42 -5.20 -25.49
N THR A 13 -14.63 -6.11 -26.44
CA THR A 13 -14.15 -5.98 -27.81
C THR A 13 -15.26 -6.16 -28.82
N THR A 14 -15.23 -5.36 -29.87
CA THR A 14 -16.01 -5.56 -31.10
C THR A 14 -15.07 -6.04 -32.18
N GLU A 15 -15.37 -7.21 -32.76
CA GLU A 15 -14.51 -7.92 -33.71
C GLU A 15 -15.22 -8.02 -35.06
N VAL A 16 -14.48 -7.81 -36.15
CA VAL A 16 -15.02 -7.88 -37.52
C VAL A 16 -14.14 -8.78 -38.36
N ALA A 17 -14.74 -9.64 -39.17
CA ALA A 17 -14.06 -10.49 -40.15
C ALA A 17 -14.74 -10.36 -41.52
N ILE A 18 -13.96 -10.08 -42.55
CA ILE A 18 -14.44 -9.92 -43.93
C ILE A 18 -13.99 -11.12 -44.77
N ALA A 19 -14.92 -11.68 -45.54
CA ALA A 19 -14.64 -12.77 -46.46
C ALA A 19 -15.37 -12.59 -47.80
N GLU A 20 -14.74 -13.06 -48.88
CA GLU A 20 -15.35 -13.19 -50.19
C GLU A 20 -15.96 -14.59 -50.39
N ILE A 21 -17.15 -14.63 -50.99
CA ILE A 21 -17.81 -15.86 -51.44
C ILE A 21 -18.00 -15.78 -52.96
N SER A 22 -17.31 -16.65 -53.70
CA SER A 22 -17.35 -16.64 -55.17
C SER A 22 -18.70 -17.12 -55.71
N SER A 23 -19.28 -18.18 -55.12
CA SER A 23 -20.59 -18.75 -55.48
C SER A 23 -21.29 -19.42 -54.30
N ALA A 24 -22.61 -19.63 -54.38
CA ALA A 24 -23.37 -20.27 -53.31
C ALA A 24 -22.81 -21.69 -53.01
N GLY A 25 -22.40 -21.93 -51.76
CA GLY A 25 -21.78 -23.19 -51.33
C GLY A 25 -20.25 -23.26 -51.50
N SER A 26 -19.60 -22.23 -52.06
CA SER A 26 -18.13 -22.15 -52.08
C SER A 26 -17.57 -21.81 -50.70
N LYS A 27 -16.35 -22.28 -50.40
CA LYS A 27 -15.65 -21.93 -49.15
C LYS A 27 -15.39 -20.42 -49.09
N PRO A 28 -15.68 -19.74 -47.97
CA PRO A 28 -15.34 -18.33 -47.81
C PRO A 28 -13.83 -18.12 -47.91
N HIS A 29 -13.40 -17.13 -48.69
CA HIS A 29 -12.02 -16.66 -48.75
C HIS A 29 -11.87 -15.45 -47.82
N PHE A 30 -11.10 -15.62 -46.74
CA PHE A 30 -10.88 -14.55 -45.77
C PHE A 30 -10.01 -13.43 -46.36
N LEU A 31 -10.46 -12.18 -46.19
CA LEU A 31 -9.80 -10.99 -46.72
C LEU A 31 -9.14 -10.14 -45.64
N GLY A 32 -9.77 -9.99 -44.47
CA GLY A 32 -9.25 -9.14 -43.40
C GLY A 32 -10.10 -9.20 -42.13
N SER A 33 -9.53 -8.72 -41.03
CA SER A 33 -10.24 -8.59 -39.75
C SER A 33 -9.76 -7.38 -38.97
N SER A 34 -10.56 -6.99 -37.97
CA SER A 34 -10.22 -5.95 -37.00
C SER A 34 -10.69 -6.34 -35.61
N ARG A 35 -10.08 -5.73 -34.59
CA ARG A 35 -10.56 -5.79 -33.21
C ARG A 35 -10.43 -4.43 -32.56
N VAL A 36 -11.56 -3.87 -32.15
CA VAL A 36 -11.63 -2.57 -31.46
C VAL A 36 -12.28 -2.74 -30.09
N SER A 37 -12.14 -1.74 -29.22
CA SER A 37 -12.86 -1.74 -27.94
C SER A 37 -14.37 -1.56 -28.18
N THR A 38 -15.21 -2.31 -27.47
CA THR A 38 -16.67 -2.12 -27.51
C THR A 38 -17.00 -0.73 -26.97
N THR A 39 -17.83 -0.01 -27.71
CA THR A 39 -18.24 1.34 -27.34
C THR A 39 -19.50 1.28 -26.49
N GLY A 40 -19.41 1.69 -25.22
CA GLY A 40 -20.52 1.58 -24.26
C GLY A 40 -20.85 0.14 -23.85
N ILE A 41 -22.04 -0.06 -23.27
CA ILE A 41 -22.50 -1.39 -22.84
C ILE A 41 -22.90 -2.19 -24.08
N LYS A 42 -22.48 -3.45 -24.15
CA LYS A 42 -22.91 -4.41 -25.18
C LYS A 42 -24.43 -4.43 -25.32
N GLY A 43 -24.95 -4.54 -26.55
CA GLY A 43 -26.37 -4.53 -26.85
C GLY A 43 -27.04 -3.15 -26.78
N THR A 44 -26.26 -2.07 -26.82
CA THR A 44 -26.80 -0.70 -26.83
C THR A 44 -26.44 0.04 -28.12
N LEU A 45 -27.20 1.08 -28.46
CA LEU A 45 -26.90 1.95 -29.62
C LEU A 45 -25.51 2.60 -29.54
N SER A 46 -24.93 2.67 -28.35
CA SER A 46 -23.56 3.13 -28.14
C SER A 46 -22.53 2.24 -28.83
N ASN A 47 -22.87 0.99 -29.19
CA ASN A 47 -21.96 0.09 -29.90
C ASN A 47 -21.76 0.46 -31.38
N ILE A 48 -22.67 1.25 -31.97
CA ILE A 48 -22.67 1.57 -33.41
C ILE A 48 -21.33 2.19 -33.87
N PRO A 49 -20.76 3.21 -33.19
CA PRO A 49 -19.46 3.75 -33.57
C PRO A 49 -18.35 2.69 -33.55
N GLY A 50 -18.32 1.81 -32.55
CA GLY A 50 -17.33 0.73 -32.48
C GLY A 50 -17.47 -0.27 -33.62
N ILE A 51 -18.71 -0.61 -34.00
CA ILE A 51 -18.98 -1.47 -35.15
C ILE A 51 -18.49 -0.81 -36.45
N VAL A 52 -18.80 0.47 -36.66
CA VAL A 52 -18.38 1.22 -37.86
C VAL A 52 -16.85 1.30 -37.94
N TYR A 53 -16.17 1.63 -36.85
CA TYR A 53 -14.70 1.65 -36.82
C TYR A 53 -14.08 0.28 -37.09
N GLY A 54 -14.67 -0.81 -36.55
CA GLY A 54 -14.23 -2.16 -36.86
C GLY A 54 -14.41 -2.49 -38.35
N LEU A 55 -15.54 -2.13 -38.95
CA LEU A 55 -15.78 -2.34 -40.38
C LEU A 55 -14.77 -1.57 -41.25
N GLU A 56 -14.51 -0.29 -40.92
CA GLU A 56 -13.53 0.54 -41.62
C GLU A 56 -12.10 -0.04 -41.51
N ASP A 57 -11.69 -0.46 -40.32
CA ASP A 57 -10.36 -1.03 -40.09
C ASP A 57 -10.20 -2.39 -40.79
N ALA A 58 -11.21 -3.26 -40.73
CA ALA A 58 -11.21 -4.55 -41.42
C ALA A 58 -11.23 -4.39 -42.95
N ALA A 59 -12.00 -3.43 -43.48
CA ALA A 59 -12.05 -3.13 -44.91
C ALA A 59 -10.69 -2.62 -45.41
N LYS A 60 -10.05 -1.73 -44.64
CA LYS A 60 -8.69 -1.25 -44.91
C LYS A 60 -7.68 -2.39 -44.90
N ALA A 61 -7.76 -3.32 -43.94
CA ALA A 61 -6.89 -4.50 -43.89
C ALA A 61 -7.10 -5.43 -45.10
N ALA A 62 -8.34 -5.54 -45.59
CA ALA A 62 -8.72 -6.29 -46.78
C ALA A 62 -8.42 -5.56 -48.10
N GLY A 63 -8.02 -4.29 -48.06
CA GLY A 63 -7.74 -3.48 -49.26
C GLY A 63 -8.99 -3.14 -50.08
N ILE A 64 -10.16 -3.05 -49.44
CA ILE A 64 -11.45 -2.73 -50.04
C ILE A 64 -12.08 -1.51 -49.35
N GLU A 65 -13.13 -0.94 -49.93
CA GLU A 65 -13.95 0.08 -49.29
C GLU A 65 -15.12 -0.55 -48.54
N VAL A 66 -15.62 0.10 -47.48
CA VAL A 66 -16.78 -0.39 -46.71
C VAL A 66 -18.02 -0.54 -47.60
N SER A 67 -18.15 0.31 -48.62
CA SER A 67 -19.23 0.24 -49.62
C SER A 67 -19.22 -1.02 -50.49
N ASP A 68 -18.10 -1.75 -50.53
CA ASP A 68 -17.97 -2.98 -51.31
C ASP A 68 -18.57 -4.20 -50.57
N ILE A 69 -18.82 -4.08 -49.26
CA ILE A 69 -19.42 -5.12 -48.43
C ILE A 69 -20.91 -5.25 -48.77
N ASN A 70 -21.32 -6.44 -49.23
CA ASN A 70 -22.70 -6.68 -49.68
C ASN A 70 -23.62 -7.11 -48.54
N LEU A 71 -23.08 -7.72 -47.49
CA LEU A 71 -23.85 -8.23 -46.35
C LEU A 71 -23.03 -8.12 -45.06
N ALA A 72 -23.65 -7.56 -44.02
CA ALA A 72 -23.11 -7.56 -42.66
C ALA A 72 -23.95 -8.49 -41.78
N LEU A 73 -23.29 -9.46 -41.14
CA LEU A 73 -23.87 -10.42 -40.21
C LEU A 73 -23.47 -10.03 -38.79
N LEU A 74 -24.42 -9.45 -38.04
CA LEU A 74 -24.20 -9.03 -36.67
C LEU A 74 -24.58 -10.14 -35.69
N ASN A 75 -23.61 -10.58 -34.88
CA ASN A 75 -23.87 -11.39 -33.70
C ASN A 75 -24.10 -10.47 -32.50
N GLU A 76 -25.35 -10.34 -32.10
CA GLU A 76 -25.72 -9.67 -30.85
C GLU A 76 -25.84 -10.72 -29.75
N ALA A 77 -24.75 -10.97 -29.02
CA ALA A 77 -24.81 -11.79 -27.82
C ALA A 77 -25.43 -11.00 -26.66
N THR A 78 -26.10 -11.69 -25.72
CA THR A 78 -26.73 -11.07 -24.55
C THR A 78 -25.70 -10.30 -23.70
N PRO A 79 -25.99 -9.08 -23.22
CA PRO A 79 -25.09 -8.34 -22.35
C PRO A 79 -24.90 -9.08 -21.02
N VAL A 80 -23.65 -9.31 -20.61
CA VAL A 80 -23.33 -9.89 -19.29
C VAL A 80 -22.69 -8.81 -18.44
N ILE A 81 -23.38 -8.38 -17.39
CA ILE A 81 -22.89 -7.38 -16.43
C ILE A 81 -22.44 -8.13 -15.18
N GLY A 82 -21.18 -7.94 -14.80
CA GLY A 82 -20.63 -8.39 -13.52
C GLY A 82 -20.08 -7.17 -12.79
N ASP A 83 -20.34 -7.09 -11.49
CA ASP A 83 -19.79 -6.07 -10.60
C ASP A 83 -19.11 -6.74 -9.40
N ILE A 84 -18.14 -6.07 -8.80
CA ILE A 84 -17.40 -6.59 -7.64
C ILE A 84 -17.46 -5.57 -6.50
N ALA A 85 -17.74 -6.08 -5.30
CA ALA A 85 -17.68 -5.32 -4.06
C ALA A 85 -16.68 -5.98 -3.09
N MET A 86 -16.03 -5.16 -2.27
CA MET A 86 -15.12 -5.60 -1.21
C MET A 86 -15.60 -5.04 0.12
N GLU A 87 -15.70 -5.92 1.12
CA GLU A 87 -16.05 -5.56 2.50
C GLU A 87 -14.92 -5.95 3.44
N THR A 88 -14.54 -5.03 4.33
CA THR A 88 -13.62 -5.32 5.44
C THR A 88 -14.43 -5.92 6.59
N ILE A 89 -14.14 -7.18 6.94
CA ILE A 89 -14.88 -7.94 7.96
C ILE A 89 -14.19 -7.98 9.33
N THR A 90 -12.95 -7.50 9.42
CA THR A 90 -12.16 -7.49 10.66
C THR A 90 -11.48 -6.14 10.85
N GLU A 91 -11.40 -5.70 12.09
CA GLU A 91 -10.63 -4.53 12.49
C GLU A 91 -9.67 -4.89 13.64
N THR A 92 -8.68 -4.04 13.87
CA THR A 92 -7.76 -4.15 15.00
C THR A 92 -7.67 -2.79 15.66
N ILE A 93 -8.09 -2.70 16.92
CA ILE A 93 -8.16 -1.45 17.67
C ILE A 93 -7.12 -1.51 18.80
N ILE A 94 -6.29 -0.47 18.89
CA ILE A 94 -5.42 -0.23 20.04
C ILE A 94 -6.16 0.76 20.95
N THR A 95 -6.62 0.31 22.10
CA THR A 95 -7.28 1.16 23.09
C THR A 95 -6.24 1.80 24.03
N GLU A 96 -6.55 3.00 24.52
CA GLU A 96 -5.79 3.68 25.57
C GLU A 96 -4.29 3.89 25.28
N SER A 97 -3.91 3.96 23.99
CA SER A 97 -2.50 4.08 23.58
C SER A 97 -1.58 3.01 24.21
N THR A 98 -2.12 1.81 24.49
CA THR A 98 -1.44 0.78 25.28
C THR A 98 -0.22 0.15 24.60
N MET A 99 -0.08 0.32 23.28
CA MET A 99 0.97 -0.32 22.50
C MET A 99 1.47 0.57 21.35
N ILE A 100 2.78 0.50 21.10
CA ILE A 100 3.42 1.02 19.89
C ILE A 100 4.06 -0.18 19.18
N GLY A 101 3.62 -0.47 17.96
CA GLY A 101 4.04 -1.64 17.18
C GLY A 101 4.40 -1.35 15.73
N HIS A 102 4.74 -0.10 15.39
CA HIS A 102 4.95 0.32 14.01
C HIS A 102 6.28 -0.17 13.38
N ASN A 103 7.21 -0.68 14.19
CA ASN A 103 8.46 -1.32 13.77
C ASN A 103 9.31 -0.46 12.79
N PRO A 104 9.96 0.61 13.30
CA PRO A 104 10.71 1.55 12.46
C PRO A 104 11.92 0.89 11.77
N GLY A 105 12.41 1.53 10.70
CA GLY A 105 13.51 1.00 9.88
C GLY A 105 14.89 1.14 10.55
N SER A 106 15.04 2.13 11.43
CA SER A 106 16.31 2.54 12.05
C SER A 106 16.21 2.73 13.57
N PRO A 107 15.69 1.76 14.35
CA PRO A 107 15.61 1.93 15.80
C PRO A 107 17.01 2.12 16.42
N GLY A 108 17.06 2.89 17.50
CA GLY A 108 18.29 3.20 18.21
C GLY A 108 18.70 2.12 19.22
N GLY A 109 19.98 1.75 19.21
CA GLY A 109 20.53 0.81 20.18
C GLY A 109 19.89 -0.57 20.12
N ILE A 110 20.00 -1.33 21.22
CA ILE A 110 19.45 -2.70 21.36
C ILE A 110 19.14 -2.98 22.83
N GLY A 111 18.26 -3.94 23.08
CA GLY A 111 18.01 -4.50 24.40
C GLY A 111 16.54 -4.38 24.84
N ILE A 112 16.32 -4.63 26.13
CA ILE A 112 15.02 -4.48 26.78
C ILE A 112 15.16 -3.53 27.96
N GLY A 113 14.21 -2.62 28.09
CA GLY A 113 14.11 -1.66 29.18
C GLY A 113 12.72 -1.66 29.78
N VAL A 114 12.62 -1.59 31.10
CA VAL A 114 11.36 -1.43 31.83
C VAL A 114 11.49 -0.25 32.77
N GLY A 115 10.54 0.68 32.71
CA GLY A 115 10.56 1.87 33.53
C GLY A 115 9.28 2.68 33.42
N VAL A 116 9.21 3.75 34.21
CA VAL A 116 8.10 4.71 34.14
C VAL A 116 8.32 5.65 32.97
N THR A 117 7.30 5.88 32.15
CA THR A 117 7.36 6.84 31.03
C THR A 117 7.53 8.26 31.58
N THR A 118 8.63 8.90 31.21
CA THR A 118 8.98 10.23 31.72
C THR A 118 9.34 11.14 30.56
N HIS A 119 8.69 12.30 30.50
CA HIS A 119 8.98 13.29 29.49
C HIS A 119 10.43 13.80 29.64
N ILE A 120 11.12 14.07 28.53
CA ILE A 120 12.53 14.48 28.56
C ILE A 120 12.80 15.73 29.43
N ASN A 121 11.86 16.68 29.49
CA ASN A 121 11.98 17.86 30.34
C ASN A 121 11.87 17.55 31.85
N ASP A 122 11.23 16.45 32.22
CA ASP A 122 11.03 16.06 33.62
C ASP A 122 12.19 15.25 34.19
N LEU A 123 13.20 14.92 33.37
CA LEU A 123 14.40 14.19 33.80
C LEU A 123 15.11 14.83 35.01
N ILE A 124 15.02 16.17 35.16
CA ILE A 124 15.61 16.90 36.29
C ILE A 124 14.92 16.60 37.62
N ASN A 125 13.66 16.16 37.58
CA ASN A 125 12.85 15.87 38.76
C ASN A 125 12.91 14.38 39.17
N VAL A 126 13.54 13.53 38.34
CA VAL A 126 13.64 12.08 38.58
C VAL A 126 14.65 11.79 39.68
N LYS A 127 14.28 10.90 40.62
CA LYS A 127 15.18 10.56 41.72
C LYS A 127 16.23 9.53 41.28
N ARG A 128 17.33 9.49 42.02
CA ARG A 128 18.38 8.48 41.81
C ARG A 128 17.82 7.07 41.97
N GLY A 129 18.19 6.19 41.04
CA GLY A 129 17.77 4.79 41.02
C GLY A 129 16.34 4.55 40.50
N GLU A 130 15.56 5.59 40.20
CA GLU A 130 14.27 5.41 39.53
C GLU A 130 14.50 4.95 38.08
N LYS A 131 13.80 3.88 37.70
CA LYS A 131 13.84 3.31 36.35
C LYS A 131 12.85 4.02 35.46
N ILE A 132 13.34 4.59 34.36
CA ILE A 132 12.49 5.37 33.45
C ILE A 132 12.67 4.96 31.98
N ILE A 133 11.62 5.20 31.21
CA ILE A 133 11.62 5.23 29.75
C ILE A 133 11.44 6.69 29.33
N VAL A 134 12.44 7.26 28.68
CA VAL A 134 12.39 8.68 28.30
C VAL A 134 11.53 8.89 27.05
N ILE A 135 10.63 9.87 27.09
CA ILE A 135 9.80 10.28 25.96
C ILE A 135 10.36 11.58 25.38
N VAL A 136 10.71 11.57 24.09
CA VAL A 136 11.40 12.66 23.40
C VAL A 136 10.55 13.16 22.22
N PRO A 137 9.86 14.31 22.36
CA PRO A 137 9.16 14.94 21.25
C PRO A 137 10.12 15.54 20.21
N LYS A 138 9.60 15.79 19.01
CA LYS A 138 10.32 16.36 17.86
C LYS A 138 10.86 17.78 18.10
N GLY A 139 10.34 18.47 19.11
CA GLY A 139 10.83 19.80 19.51
C GLY A 139 12.25 19.80 20.09
N HIS A 140 12.80 18.63 20.42
CA HIS A 140 14.14 18.49 20.98
C HIS A 140 15.12 18.01 19.91
N ASP A 141 16.15 18.82 19.65
CA ASP A 141 17.28 18.41 18.83
C ASP A 141 18.00 17.19 19.44
N PHE A 142 18.43 16.25 18.60
CA PHE A 142 19.01 14.99 19.06
C PHE A 142 20.28 15.18 19.92
N GLU A 143 21.08 16.23 19.70
CA GLU A 143 22.28 16.50 20.50
C GLU A 143 21.89 16.97 21.90
N ILE A 144 20.88 17.85 21.98
CA ILE A 144 20.33 18.34 23.24
C ILE A 144 19.70 17.17 23.99
N ALA A 145 18.90 16.34 23.31
CA ALA A 145 18.25 15.20 23.92
C ALA A 145 19.26 14.19 24.48
N ALA A 146 20.29 13.83 23.71
CA ALA A 146 21.36 12.95 24.16
C ALA A 146 22.15 13.54 25.34
N SER A 147 22.37 14.86 25.35
CA SER A 147 23.03 15.57 26.46
C SER A 147 22.19 15.51 27.74
N MET A 148 20.88 15.72 27.65
CA MET A 148 19.96 15.62 28.80
C MET A 148 19.93 14.19 29.37
N ILE A 149 19.83 13.18 28.50
CA ILE A 149 19.86 11.77 28.91
C ILE A 149 21.20 11.42 29.57
N ARG A 150 22.32 11.87 29.01
CA ARG A 150 23.66 11.64 29.61
C ARG A 150 23.76 12.25 31.00
N ARG A 151 23.32 13.50 31.18
CA ARG A 151 23.33 14.16 32.49
C ARG A 151 22.47 13.43 33.52
N ALA A 152 21.30 12.92 33.11
CA ALA A 152 20.45 12.12 33.98
C ALA A 152 21.16 10.82 34.42
N LEU A 153 21.81 10.12 33.49
CA LEU A 153 22.62 8.93 33.79
C LEU A 153 23.77 9.26 34.75
N GLU A 154 24.51 10.35 34.52
CA GLU A 154 25.59 10.81 35.41
C GLU A 154 25.09 11.21 36.80
N PHE A 155 23.87 11.77 36.89
CA PHE A 155 23.23 12.09 38.16
C PHE A 155 22.78 10.83 38.93
N GLY A 156 22.71 9.67 38.28
CA GLY A 156 22.33 8.39 38.88
C GLY A 156 20.88 7.98 38.63
N VAL A 157 20.20 8.58 37.65
CA VAL A 157 18.90 8.10 37.15
C VAL A 157 19.10 6.83 36.33
N ASP A 158 18.26 5.81 36.51
CA ASP A 158 18.38 4.55 35.77
C ASP A 158 17.55 4.61 34.48
N VAL A 159 18.09 5.26 33.45
CA VAL A 159 17.46 5.28 32.12
C VAL A 159 17.54 3.88 31.50
N GLN A 160 16.38 3.32 31.16
CA GLN A 160 16.24 1.94 30.68
C GLN A 160 15.94 1.86 29.18
N GLY A 161 15.53 2.96 28.55
CA GLY A 161 15.23 3.05 27.12
C GLY A 161 14.52 4.35 26.81
N GLY A 162 14.04 4.50 25.57
CA GLY A 162 13.26 5.68 25.20
C GLY A 162 12.38 5.51 23.97
N ILE A 163 11.49 6.48 23.82
CA ILE A 163 10.53 6.60 22.72
C ILE A 163 10.70 7.99 22.14
N ILE A 164 10.97 8.08 20.84
CA ILE A 164 11.38 9.32 20.15
C ILE A 164 10.40 9.57 19.00
N GLN A 165 10.00 10.83 18.83
CA GLN A 165 9.09 11.22 17.74
C GLN A 165 9.82 11.37 16.39
N SER A 166 11.04 11.90 16.40
CA SER A 166 11.89 12.06 15.22
C SER A 166 12.62 10.76 14.87
N ASP A 167 13.12 10.65 13.63
CA ASP A 167 14.03 9.58 13.16
C ASP A 167 15.47 9.82 13.65
N ASP A 168 15.63 9.92 14.98
CA ASP A 168 16.89 10.27 15.64
C ASP A 168 17.37 9.19 16.62
N GLY A 169 16.73 8.02 16.66
CA GLY A 169 17.00 6.96 17.63
C GLY A 169 18.47 6.53 17.62
N VAL A 170 19.01 6.26 16.44
CA VAL A 170 20.43 5.90 16.25
C VAL A 170 21.36 7.04 16.67
N LEU A 171 21.01 8.30 16.35
CA LEU A 171 21.84 9.46 16.65
C LEU A 171 21.96 9.72 18.16
N ILE A 172 20.86 9.55 18.90
CA ILE A 172 20.83 9.64 20.36
C ILE A 172 21.57 8.46 20.98
N ALA A 173 21.27 7.23 20.57
CA ALA A 173 21.88 6.02 21.10
C ALA A 173 23.42 6.02 20.98
N ASN A 174 23.95 6.47 19.84
CA ASN A 174 25.40 6.55 19.60
C ASN A 174 26.12 7.60 20.45
N ARG A 175 25.37 8.51 21.07
CA ARG A 175 25.94 9.60 21.87
C ARG A 175 25.92 9.29 23.35
N ILE A 176 25.14 8.36 23.87
CA ILE A 176 25.05 8.09 25.31
C ILE A 176 26.06 7.00 25.77
N PRO A 177 26.48 6.98 27.06
CA PRO A 177 27.54 6.07 27.53
C PRO A 177 27.09 4.62 27.71
N LYS A 178 25.78 4.33 27.65
CA LYS A 178 25.18 3.01 27.88
C LYS A 178 24.36 2.62 26.65
N ILE A 179 24.46 1.36 26.22
CA ILE A 179 23.61 0.83 25.14
C ILE A 179 22.19 0.66 25.71
N LEU A 180 21.22 1.36 25.13
CA LEU A 180 19.83 1.34 25.54
C LEU A 180 18.92 1.22 24.31
N PRO A 181 17.74 0.58 24.43
CA PRO A 181 16.76 0.48 23.35
C PRO A 181 15.99 1.79 23.17
N PHE A 182 15.94 2.29 21.94
CA PHE A 182 15.15 3.44 21.54
C PHE A 182 14.26 3.10 20.34
N VAL A 183 12.96 3.32 20.50
CA VAL A 183 11.99 3.26 19.40
C VAL A 183 11.78 4.70 18.92
N ASP A 184 12.10 4.98 17.67
CA ASP A 184 11.93 6.29 17.03
C ASP A 184 10.70 6.33 16.11
N GLU A 185 10.54 7.43 15.38
CA GLU A 185 9.45 7.65 14.41
C GLU A 185 8.02 7.54 14.99
N VAL A 186 7.86 7.70 16.31
CA VAL A 186 6.54 7.65 16.96
C VAL A 186 5.78 8.94 16.71
N GLN A 187 5.04 8.99 15.60
CA GLN A 187 4.37 10.19 15.10
C GLN A 187 3.48 10.88 16.14
N LEU A 188 2.66 10.10 16.86
CA LEU A 188 1.72 10.59 17.87
C LEU A 188 2.34 10.51 19.28
N ILE A 189 3.54 11.06 19.46
CA ILE A 189 4.27 10.99 20.74
C ILE A 189 3.46 11.58 21.91
N ASP A 190 2.64 12.61 21.65
CA ASP A 190 1.82 13.28 22.66
C ASP A 190 0.69 12.39 23.19
N HIS A 191 0.36 11.30 22.48
CA HIS A 191 -0.61 10.30 22.92
C HIS A 191 0.01 9.20 23.78
N VAL A 192 1.33 9.17 23.95
CA VAL A 192 2.00 8.22 24.84
C VAL A 192 1.73 8.63 26.29
N PRO A 193 1.12 7.77 27.12
CA PRO A 193 0.80 8.14 28.49
C PRO A 193 2.08 8.31 29.31
N LEU A 194 2.16 9.42 30.04
CA LEU A 194 3.26 9.73 30.96
C LEU A 194 2.97 9.17 32.36
N ASN A 195 4.03 8.94 33.15
CA ASN A 195 3.99 8.40 34.50
C ASN A 195 3.36 7.00 34.61
N MET A 196 3.44 6.22 33.53
CA MET A 196 2.93 4.85 33.46
C MET A 196 4.09 3.87 33.35
N LEU A 197 3.94 2.67 33.93
CA LEU A 197 4.90 1.60 33.73
C LEU A 197 4.85 1.14 32.27
N ALA A 198 6.00 1.14 31.61
CA ALA A 198 6.15 0.70 30.23
C ALA A 198 7.40 -0.15 30.05
N ALA A 199 7.40 -0.90 28.94
CA ALA A 199 8.54 -1.67 28.49
C ALA A 199 8.86 -1.33 27.03
N VAL A 200 10.15 -1.30 26.71
CA VAL A 200 10.67 -1.08 25.35
C VAL A 200 11.63 -2.20 25.03
N GLU A 201 11.44 -2.85 23.87
CA GLU A 201 12.33 -3.89 23.38
C GLU A 201 12.76 -3.57 21.95
N VAL A 202 14.07 -3.55 21.71
CA VAL A 202 14.68 -3.39 20.39
C VAL A 202 15.61 -4.57 20.16
N ALA A 203 15.28 -5.39 19.15
CA ALA A 203 16.09 -6.52 18.75
C ALA A 203 17.30 -6.09 17.90
N ALA A 204 18.32 -6.93 17.84
CA ALA A 204 19.44 -6.71 16.92
C ALA A 204 18.97 -6.74 15.45
N LYS A 205 19.72 -6.09 14.56
CA LYS A 205 19.39 -6.04 13.13
C LYS A 205 19.18 -7.45 12.55
N GLY A 206 18.02 -7.66 11.92
CA GLY A 206 17.63 -8.96 11.35
C GLY A 206 17.11 -9.99 12.37
N GLN A 207 16.94 -9.60 13.63
CA GLN A 207 16.29 -10.40 14.67
C GLN A 207 14.91 -9.83 15.00
N VAL A 208 14.09 -10.62 15.70
CA VAL A 208 12.77 -10.22 16.21
C VAL A 208 12.80 -10.06 17.72
N ILE A 209 11.89 -9.26 18.26
CA ILE A 209 11.62 -9.18 19.70
C ILE A 209 11.15 -10.55 20.22
N ARG A 210 11.40 -10.82 21.50
CA ARG A 210 11.05 -12.10 22.12
C ARG A 210 10.25 -11.95 23.40
N GLN A 211 10.45 -10.86 24.14
CA GLN A 211 9.76 -10.67 25.42
C GLN A 211 8.40 -10.00 25.22
N LEU A 212 8.33 -8.87 24.54
CA LEU A 212 7.05 -8.16 24.33
C LEU A 212 6.12 -8.86 23.34
N SER A 213 6.64 -9.82 22.55
CA SER A 213 5.81 -10.72 21.73
C SER A 213 5.31 -11.95 22.49
N ASN A 214 5.77 -12.17 23.72
CA ASN A 214 5.40 -13.31 24.55
C ASN A 214 4.44 -12.86 25.64
N PRO A 215 3.23 -13.42 25.76
CA PRO A 215 2.29 -13.10 26.84
C PRO A 215 2.83 -13.29 28.26
N TYR A 216 3.89 -14.09 28.44
CA TYR A 216 4.56 -14.33 29.73
C TYR A 216 5.85 -13.51 29.94
N GLY A 217 6.26 -12.72 28.95
CA GLY A 217 7.48 -11.90 29.00
C GLY A 217 7.32 -10.70 29.92
#